data_AF-A0A1N7HZ10-F1
#
_entry.id   AF-A0A1N7HZ10-F1
#
_cell.length_a   1.000
_cell.length_b   1.000
_cell.length_c   1.000
_cell.angle_alpha   90.00
_cell.angle_beta   90.00
_cell.angle_gamma   90.00
#
_symmetry.space_group_name_H-M   'P 1'
#
loop_
_entity.id
_entity.type
_entity.pdbx_description
1 polymer ?
#
loop_
_entity_poly.entity_id
_entity_poly.type
_entity_poly.pdbx_seq_one_letter_code
_entity_poly.pdbx_strand_id
1 'polypeptide(L)'
;MIDIPTETQSIVRLDPYWDAYFRWPADYFPFNLPACSVEKHQYELGKQNEAIITWDISYNLELECGIVSAEKQLLHVMQPQKGNMGGHFCVTHLLSEDQLSGPVGLTFTWAFYIPMPAYMPKHPMGIIQLDPQELKGKNTVITIRDTRPKNQ
;
A
#
# COMPACT_ATOMS: atom_id res chain seq x y z
N MET A 1 7.42 22.11 17.75
CA MET A 1 7.29 20.64 17.90
C MET A 1 5.82 20.34 17.77
N ILE A 2 5.41 19.75 16.66
CA ILE A 2 4.04 19.27 16.49
C ILE A 2 4.08 17.83 16.99
N ASP A 3 3.49 17.60 18.17
CA ASP A 3 3.22 16.25 18.66
C ASP A 3 2.26 15.57 17.68
N ILE A 4 2.78 14.61 16.93
CA ILE A 4 1.96 13.68 16.16
C ILE A 4 1.34 12.74 17.21
N PRO A 5 0.01 12.62 17.30
CA PRO A 5 -0.61 11.77 18.30
C PRO A 5 -0.11 10.33 18.12
N THR A 6 0.39 9.75 19.21
CA THR A 6 0.92 8.39 19.32
C THR A 6 -0.19 7.32 19.30
N GLU A 7 -1.34 7.66 18.74
CA GLU A 7 -2.57 6.85 18.66
C GLU A 7 -2.97 6.53 17.22
N THR A 8 -2.01 6.41 16.31
CA THR A 8 -2.21 5.49 15.18
C THR A 8 -2.06 4.07 15.75
N GLN A 9 -3.04 3.64 16.56
CA GLN A 9 -3.27 2.23 16.80
C GLN A 9 -3.57 1.64 15.43
N SER A 10 -2.48 1.18 14.82
CA SER A 10 -2.36 0.54 13.54
C SER A 10 -3.66 -0.18 13.18
N ILE A 11 -4.26 0.20 12.04
CA ILE A 11 -5.36 -0.50 11.36
C ILE A 11 -5.13 -2.03 11.38
N VAL A 12 -3.88 -2.46 11.49
CA VAL A 12 -3.43 -3.84 11.44
C VAL A 12 -3.42 -4.57 12.79
N ARG A 13 -3.27 -3.88 13.93
CA ARG A 13 -3.10 -4.58 15.23
C ARG A 13 -4.35 -5.31 15.71
N LEU A 14 -5.51 -5.03 15.12
CA LEU A 14 -6.78 -5.61 15.57
C LEU A 14 -7.48 -6.46 14.51
N ASP A 15 -6.91 -6.64 13.31
CA ASP A 15 -7.62 -7.45 12.32
C ASP A 15 -7.54 -8.94 12.66
N PRO A 16 -8.64 -9.56 13.14
CA PRO A 16 -8.64 -10.95 13.54
C PRO A 16 -8.58 -11.88 12.33
N TYR A 17 -8.75 -11.33 11.11
CA TYR A 17 -8.73 -12.07 9.87
C TYR A 17 -7.38 -11.94 9.13
N TRP A 18 -6.34 -11.41 9.78
CA TRP A 18 -5.00 -11.33 9.18
C TRP A 18 -4.56 -12.64 8.51
N ASP A 19 -4.70 -13.75 9.23
CA ASP A 19 -4.33 -15.08 8.75
C ASP A 19 -5.30 -15.66 7.71
N ALA A 20 -6.49 -15.08 7.61
CA ALA A 20 -7.55 -15.44 6.67
C ALA A 20 -7.56 -14.54 5.42
N TYR A 21 -6.69 -13.52 5.35
CA TYR A 21 -6.55 -12.73 4.14
C TYR A 21 -6.01 -13.55 2.99
N PHE A 22 -6.43 -13.18 1.79
CA PHE A 22 -6.02 -13.87 0.59
C PHE A 22 -4.51 -13.75 0.39
N ARG A 23 -3.87 -14.90 0.21
CA ARG A 23 -2.48 -15.03 -0.23
C ARG A 23 -2.49 -15.14 -1.73
N TRP A 24 -1.87 -14.18 -2.40
CA TRP A 24 -1.80 -14.16 -3.85
C TRP A 24 -0.36 -14.30 -4.30
N PRO A 25 -0.13 -14.97 -5.45
CA PRO A 25 1.14 -14.90 -6.13
C PRO A 25 1.60 -13.45 -6.34
N ALA A 26 2.89 -13.17 -6.21
CA ALA A 26 3.47 -11.84 -6.31
C ALA A 26 3.42 -11.24 -7.72
N ASP A 27 2.85 -11.94 -8.70
CA ASP A 27 2.49 -11.47 -10.06
C ASP A 27 0.97 -11.23 -10.26
N TYR A 28 0.10 -11.74 -9.39
CA TYR A 28 -1.36 -11.57 -9.47
C TYR A 28 -1.94 -10.58 -8.43
N PHE A 29 -2.79 -9.64 -8.86
CA PHE A 29 -3.39 -8.63 -7.97
C PHE A 29 -4.90 -8.47 -8.24
N PRO A 30 -5.77 -9.23 -7.57
CA PRO A 30 -7.21 -9.29 -7.90
C PRO A 30 -8.05 -8.18 -7.28
N PHE A 31 -7.42 -7.12 -6.78
CA PHE A 31 -8.13 -6.13 -5.99
C PHE A 31 -8.64 -4.99 -6.87
N ASN A 32 -9.95 -4.94 -7.06
CA ASN A 32 -10.61 -3.84 -7.76
C ASN A 32 -10.85 -2.70 -6.76
N LEU A 33 -10.01 -1.67 -6.85
CA LEU A 33 -10.32 -0.37 -6.23
C LEU A 33 -11.38 0.34 -7.08
N PRO A 34 -12.51 0.81 -6.49
CA PRO A 34 -13.52 1.54 -7.25
C PRO A 34 -12.91 2.71 -8.02
N ALA A 35 -13.26 2.81 -9.31
CA ALA A 35 -12.80 3.85 -10.22
C ALA A 35 -11.27 3.99 -10.32
N CYS A 36 -10.53 2.90 -10.06
CA CYS A 36 -9.11 2.82 -10.31
C CYS A 36 -8.79 1.55 -11.13
N SER A 37 -7.71 1.60 -11.92
CA SER A 37 -7.03 0.40 -12.38
C SER A 37 -5.88 0.10 -11.43
N VAL A 38 -5.66 -1.18 -11.15
CA VAL A 38 -4.56 -1.64 -10.32
C VAL A 38 -3.77 -2.68 -11.09
N GLU A 39 -2.47 -2.45 -11.19
CA GLU A 39 -1.54 -3.32 -11.87
C GLU A 39 -0.36 -3.61 -10.96
N LYS A 40 0.28 -4.76 -11.17
CA LYS A 40 1.47 -5.16 -10.43
C LYS A 40 2.49 -5.72 -11.39
N HIS A 41 3.73 -5.26 -11.25
CA HIS A 41 4.85 -5.71 -12.04
C HIS A 41 6.03 -5.99 -11.13
N GLN A 42 6.81 -7.02 -11.44
CA GLN A 42 8.02 -7.35 -10.72
C GLN A 42 9.23 -7.25 -11.64
N TYR A 43 10.30 -6.67 -11.11
CA TYR A 43 11.59 -6.56 -11.78
C TYR A 43 12.65 -7.20 -10.89
N GLU A 44 13.53 -8.01 -11.49
CA GLU A 44 14.65 -8.61 -10.77
C GLU A 44 15.62 -7.53 -10.26
N LEU A 45 16.06 -7.69 -9.02
CA LEU A 45 17.13 -6.93 -8.39
C LEU A 45 18.41 -7.76 -8.43
N GLY A 46 19.54 -7.11 -8.65
CA GLY A 46 20.86 -7.78 -8.57
C GLY A 46 21.28 -8.23 -7.16
N LYS A 47 20.40 -8.15 -6.16
CA LYS A 47 20.66 -8.49 -4.76
C LYS A 47 19.55 -9.39 -4.23
N GLN A 48 19.87 -10.58 -3.71
CA GLN A 48 18.86 -11.59 -3.36
C GLN A 48 18.25 -11.46 -1.96
N ASN A 49 18.83 -10.65 -1.07
CA ASN A 49 18.39 -10.58 0.34
C ASN A 49 17.50 -9.36 0.65
N GLU A 50 17.26 -8.51 -0.34
CA GLU A 50 16.47 -7.30 -0.21
C GLU A 50 15.24 -7.42 -1.12
N ALA A 51 14.14 -6.77 -0.73
CA ALA A 51 13.01 -6.56 -1.62
C ALA A 51 12.70 -5.07 -1.69
N ILE A 52 12.19 -4.61 -2.82
CA ILE A 52 11.72 -3.25 -2.96
C ILE A 52 10.22 -3.29 -3.27
N ILE A 53 9.45 -2.45 -2.59
CA ILE A 53 8.06 -2.18 -2.95
C ILE A 53 7.98 -0.74 -3.45
N THR A 54 7.50 -0.56 -4.68
CA THR A 54 7.28 0.77 -5.25
C THR A 54 5.80 0.99 -5.49
N TRP A 55 5.26 2.04 -4.90
CA TRP A 55 3.92 2.54 -5.18
C TRP A 55 4.01 3.57 -6.30
N ASP A 56 3.27 3.37 -7.37
CA ASP A 56 3.15 4.32 -8.48
C ASP A 56 1.68 4.70 -8.67
N ILE A 57 1.29 5.87 -8.16
CA ILE A 57 -0.13 6.18 -7.89
C ILE A 57 -0.51 7.52 -8.53
N SER A 58 -1.69 7.58 -9.15
CA SER A 58 -2.25 8.84 -9.64
C SER A 58 -2.44 9.85 -8.50
N TYR A 59 -2.13 11.12 -8.76
CA TYR A 59 -2.47 12.20 -7.83
C TYR A 59 -3.98 12.29 -7.62
N ASN A 60 -4.39 12.87 -6.49
CA ASN A 60 -5.78 13.14 -6.11
C ASN A 60 -6.64 11.88 -5.90
N LEU A 61 -6.01 10.71 -5.78
CA LEU A 61 -6.64 9.52 -5.24
C LEU A 61 -6.69 9.62 -3.71
N GLU A 62 -7.88 9.44 -3.15
CA GLU A 62 -8.15 9.41 -1.71
C GLU A 62 -7.76 8.06 -1.10
N LEU A 63 -6.56 7.57 -1.42
CA LEU A 63 -6.11 6.23 -1.07
C LEU A 63 -4.86 6.31 -0.19
N GLU A 64 -4.99 5.78 1.03
CA GLU A 64 -3.87 5.49 1.90
C GLU A 64 -3.44 4.04 1.68
N CYS A 65 -2.15 3.83 1.38
CA CYS A 65 -1.56 2.51 1.21
C CYS A 65 -0.56 2.25 2.33
N GLY A 66 -0.41 1.00 2.74
CA GLY A 66 0.52 0.62 3.80
C GLY A 66 1.26 -0.67 3.48
N ILE A 67 2.46 -0.80 4.06
CA ILE A 67 3.24 -2.02 4.09
C ILE A 67 3.32 -2.48 5.55
N VAL A 68 3.04 -3.76 5.77
CA VAL A 68 2.87 -4.34 7.10
C VAL A 68 3.64 -5.64 7.22
N SER A 69 4.30 -5.87 8.35
CA SER A 69 5.00 -7.12 8.64
C SER A 69 4.06 -8.26 9.05
N ALA A 70 4.61 -9.47 9.14
CA ALA A 70 3.91 -10.66 9.64
C ALA A 70 3.37 -10.47 11.07
N GLU A 71 4.09 -9.72 11.91
CA GLU A 71 3.72 -9.36 13.29
C GLU A 71 2.68 -8.23 13.36
N LYS A 72 2.06 -7.89 12.23
CA LYS A 72 1.03 -6.85 12.10
C LYS A 72 1.55 -5.45 12.46
N GLN A 73 2.85 -5.22 12.26
CA GLN A 73 3.45 -3.90 12.47
C GLN A 73 3.42 -3.12 11.16
N LEU A 74 2.94 -1.87 11.22
CA LEU A 74 2.98 -0.96 10.08
C LEU A 74 4.44 -0.56 9.86
N LEU A 75 5.02 -1.04 8.76
CA LEU A 75 6.40 -0.73 8.36
C LEU A 75 6.46 0.63 7.66
N HIS A 76 5.53 0.86 6.73
CA HIS A 76 5.44 2.08 5.96
C HIS A 76 4.00 2.46 5.67
N VAL A 77 3.76 3.76 5.54
CA VAL A 77 2.47 4.31 5.10
C VAL A 77 2.71 5.34 4.01
N MET A 78 1.89 5.27 2.98
CA MET A 78 1.80 6.21 1.88
C MET A 78 0.48 6.95 2.01
N GLN A 79 0.57 8.27 2.14
CA GLN A 79 -0.58 9.16 2.28
C GLN A 79 -1.03 9.69 0.91
N PRO A 80 -2.34 9.94 0.71
CA PRO A 80 -2.86 10.61 -0.47
C PRO A 80 -2.06 11.88 -0.82
N GLN A 81 -1.70 12.04 -2.08
CA GLN A 81 -1.02 13.25 -2.55
C GLN A 81 -1.89 14.02 -3.54
N LYS A 82 -1.97 15.34 -3.32
CA LYS A 82 -2.57 16.27 -4.28
C LYS A 82 -1.56 16.68 -5.32
N GLY A 83 -1.99 16.80 -6.57
CA GLY A 83 -1.12 17.19 -7.67
C GLY A 83 -1.89 17.47 -8.95
N ASN A 84 -1.15 17.67 -10.04
CA ASN A 84 -1.75 17.98 -11.33
C ASN A 84 -2.63 16.83 -11.81
N MET A 85 -3.83 17.17 -12.34
CA MET A 85 -4.74 16.16 -12.89
C MET A 85 -4.05 15.33 -13.98
N GLY A 86 -4.20 14.01 -13.87
CA GLY A 86 -3.58 13.06 -14.80
C GLY A 86 -2.10 12.78 -14.56
N GLY A 87 -1.45 13.43 -13.57
CA GLY A 87 -0.12 13.07 -13.10
C GLY A 87 -0.14 11.90 -12.12
N HIS A 88 1.06 11.42 -11.78
CA HIS A 88 1.30 10.38 -10.79
C HIS A 88 2.55 10.68 -9.97
N PHE A 89 2.69 9.98 -8.85
CA PHE A 89 3.86 10.02 -7.99
C PHE A 89 4.31 8.61 -7.66
N CYS A 90 5.62 8.48 -7.41
CA CYS A 90 6.23 7.23 -7.04
C CYS A 90 6.82 7.32 -5.63
N VAL A 91 6.60 6.28 -4.82
CA VAL A 91 7.25 6.11 -3.52
C VAL A 91 7.81 4.71 -3.45
N THR A 92 9.09 4.61 -3.09
CA THR A 92 9.81 3.35 -3.04
C THR A 92 10.25 3.06 -1.61
N HIS A 93 10.05 1.81 -1.19
CA HIS A 93 10.42 1.32 0.13
C HIS A 93 11.31 0.08 -0.01
N LEU A 94 12.44 0.10 0.68
CA LEU A 94 13.34 -1.04 0.79
C LEU A 94 12.90 -1.88 2.01
N LEU A 95 12.71 -3.17 1.79
CA LEU A 95 12.46 -4.15 2.84
C LEU A 95 13.73 -4.93 3.13
N SER A 96 14.13 -4.92 4.39
CA SER A 96 15.28 -5.66 4.90
C SER A 96 14.93 -7.13 5.15
N GLU A 97 15.96 -7.96 5.34
CA GLU A 97 15.81 -9.41 5.51
C GLU A 97 14.95 -9.80 6.72
N ASP A 98 15.04 -9.04 7.82
CA ASP A 98 14.20 -9.21 9.01
C ASP A 98 12.72 -8.90 8.72
N GLN A 99 12.43 -7.89 7.92
CA GLN A 99 11.08 -7.55 7.48
C GLN A 99 10.51 -8.57 6.48
N LEU A 100 11.38 -9.36 5.84
CA LEU A 100 11.05 -10.45 4.91
C LEU A 100 11.11 -11.83 5.58
N SER A 101 11.20 -11.90 6.90
CA SER A 101 11.21 -13.16 7.66
C SER A 101 9.86 -13.88 7.67
N GLY A 102 8.77 -13.15 7.40
CA GLY A 102 7.41 -13.67 7.29
C GLY A 102 6.56 -12.83 6.32
N PRO A 103 5.30 -13.24 6.08
CA PRO A 103 4.43 -12.61 5.08
C PRO A 103 4.36 -11.09 5.19
N VAL A 104 4.40 -10.42 4.04
CA VAL A 104 4.26 -8.97 3.96
C VAL A 104 2.85 -8.62 3.51
N GLY A 105 2.17 -7.77 4.28
CA GLY A 105 0.85 -7.27 3.93
C GLY A 105 0.91 -5.92 3.23
N LEU A 106 0.11 -5.78 2.16
CA LEU A 106 -0.19 -4.51 1.52
C LEU A 106 -1.61 -4.11 1.89
N THR A 107 -1.76 -2.97 2.54
CA THR A 107 -3.07 -2.50 3.03
C THR A 107 -3.58 -1.35 2.17
N PHE A 108 -4.88 -1.35 1.92
CA PHE A 108 -5.56 -0.29 1.18
C PHE A 108 -6.66 0.29 2.06
N THR A 109 -6.66 1.61 2.21
CA THR A 109 -7.66 2.32 3.01
C THR A 109 -8.15 3.52 2.23
N TRP A 110 -9.47 3.61 2.04
CA TRP A 110 -10.07 4.82 1.48
C TRP A 110 -10.06 5.90 2.56
N ALA A 111 -9.38 7.01 2.25
CA ALA A 111 -9.25 8.19 3.09
C ALA A 111 -9.91 9.39 2.40
N PHE A 112 -11.22 9.58 2.62
CA PHE A 112 -11.93 10.77 2.14
C PHE A 112 -11.30 12.05 2.71
N TYR A 113 -10.85 12.96 1.84
CA TYR A 113 -10.20 14.20 2.29
C TYR A 113 -11.12 15.40 2.03
N ILE A 114 -12.09 15.60 2.93
CA ILE A 114 -12.82 16.87 2.98
C ILE A 114 -11.95 17.90 3.73
N PRO A 115 -11.77 19.13 3.21
CA PRO A 115 -11.01 20.16 3.92
C PRO A 115 -11.75 20.62 5.20
N MET A 116 -11.35 20.07 6.36
CA MET A 116 -11.62 20.45 7.78
C MET A 116 -13.09 20.40 8.33
N PRO A 117 -13.32 20.18 9.65
CA PRO A 117 -12.43 19.79 10.75
C PRO A 117 -12.93 18.54 11.51
N ALA A 118 -13.30 17.46 10.83
CA ALA A 118 -13.75 16.24 11.50
C ALA A 118 -13.15 15.01 10.83
N TYR A 119 -12.53 14.16 11.66
CA TYR A 119 -12.07 12.83 11.28
C TYR A 119 -13.18 12.10 10.51
N MET A 120 -12.96 11.87 9.21
CA MET A 120 -13.83 10.95 8.46
C MET A 120 -13.41 9.52 8.78
N PRO A 121 -14.37 8.57 8.79
CA PRO A 121 -14.05 7.17 9.00
C PRO A 121 -13.18 6.68 7.84
N LYS A 122 -11.93 6.31 8.15
CA LYS A 122 -11.09 5.52 7.26
C LYS A 122 -11.82 4.20 6.98
N HIS A 123 -12.03 3.88 5.71
CA HIS A 123 -12.64 2.60 5.35
C HIS A 123 -11.57 1.62 4.87
N PRO A 124 -11.25 0.56 5.64
CA PRO A 124 -10.31 -0.45 5.19
C PRO A 124 -10.92 -1.16 3.98
N MET A 125 -10.19 -1.14 2.87
CA MET A 125 -10.59 -1.78 1.63
C MET A 125 -10.12 -3.23 1.59
N GLY A 126 -9.02 -3.53 2.29
CA GLY A 126 -8.53 -4.89 2.48
C GLY A 126 -7.02 -4.94 2.68
N ILE A 127 -6.53 -6.16 2.92
CA ILE A 127 -5.12 -6.48 3.03
C ILE A 127 -4.80 -7.61 2.05
N ILE A 128 -3.69 -7.47 1.35
CA ILE A 128 -3.16 -8.50 0.45
C ILE A 128 -1.86 -9.02 1.05
N GLN A 129 -1.80 -10.33 1.28
CA GLN A 129 -0.58 -10.97 1.76
C GLN A 129 0.27 -11.43 0.58
N LEU A 130 1.54 -11.09 0.62
CA LEU A 130 2.56 -11.50 -0.35
C LEU A 130 3.56 -12.46 0.30
N ASP A 131 3.99 -13.45 -0.47
CA ASP A 131 5.03 -14.40 -0.04
C ASP A 131 6.41 -13.72 -0.06
N PRO A 132 7.16 -13.73 1.05
CA PRO A 132 8.49 -13.12 1.11
C PRO A 132 9.48 -13.72 0.12
N GLN A 133 9.38 -15.01 -0.19
CA GLN A 133 10.29 -15.67 -1.14
C GLN A 133 10.09 -15.14 -2.56
N GLU A 134 8.88 -14.71 -2.90
CA GLU A 134 8.59 -14.13 -4.22
C GLU A 134 8.97 -12.65 -4.31
N LEU A 135 9.15 -11.98 -3.16
CA LEU A 135 9.58 -10.59 -3.05
C LEU A 135 11.11 -10.44 -3.02
N LYS A 136 11.81 -11.40 -2.41
CA LYS A 136 13.27 -11.39 -2.27
C LYS A 136 13.94 -11.26 -3.64
N GLY A 137 14.85 -10.31 -3.71
CA GLY A 137 15.56 -9.97 -4.93
C GLY A 137 14.69 -9.36 -6.02
N LYS A 138 13.55 -8.76 -5.69
CA LYS A 138 12.70 -8.09 -6.68
C LYS A 138 12.23 -6.70 -6.23
N ASN A 139 12.05 -5.82 -7.21
CA ASN A 139 11.23 -4.62 -7.06
C ASN A 139 9.81 -4.93 -7.51
N THR A 140 8.88 -4.98 -6.57
CA THR A 140 7.45 -5.12 -6.84
C THR A 140 6.84 -3.74 -6.95
N VAL A 141 6.48 -3.35 -8.17
CA VAL A 141 5.82 -2.08 -8.49
C VAL A 141 4.32 -2.31 -8.50
N ILE A 142 3.60 -1.55 -7.69
CA ILE A 142 2.14 -1.55 -7.63
C ILE A 142 1.67 -0.23 -8.20
N THR A 143 1.06 -0.30 -9.37
CA THR A 143 0.59 0.86 -10.12
C THR A 143 -0.90 1.02 -9.91
N ILE A 144 -1.33 2.20 -9.45
CA ILE A 144 -2.75 2.53 -9.24
C ILE A 144 -3.07 3.78 -10.04
N ARG A 145 -4.00 3.67 -10.99
CA ARG A 145 -4.40 4.78 -11.84
C ARG A 145 -5.85 5.14 -11.64
N ASP A 146 -6.12 6.44 -11.57
CA ASP A 146 -7.49 6.95 -11.58
C ASP A 146 -8.11 6.69 -12.96
N THR A 147 -9.25 5.99 -12.99
CA THR A 147 -10.01 5.73 -14.22
C THR A 147 -11.23 6.62 -14.35
N ARG A 148 -11.46 7.56 -13.41
CA ARG A 148 -12.53 8.55 -13.53
C ARG A 148 -12.27 9.43 -14.75
N PRO A 149 -13.33 9.88 -15.44
CA PRO A 149 -13.17 10.81 -16.54
C PRO A 149 -12.43 12.06 -16.06
N LYS A 150 -11.34 12.40 -16.75
CA LYS A 150 -10.66 13.69 -16.55
C LYS A 150 -11.64 14.74 -17.06
N ASN A 151 -12.30 15.46 -16.14
CA ASN A 151 -13.14 16.58 -16.53
C ASN A 151 -12.27 17.54 -17.37
N GLN A 152 -12.69 17.75 -18.62
CA GLN A 152 -12.09 18.71 -19.55
C GLN A 152 -12.33 20.14 -19.08
#